data_AF-A0A2V5Z790-F1
#
_entry.id   AF-A0A2V5Z790-F1
#
_cell.length_a   1.000
_cell.length_b   1.000
_cell.length_c   1.000
_cell.angle_alpha   90.00
_cell.angle_beta   90.00
_cell.angle_gamma   90.00
#
_symmetry.space_group_name_H-M   'P 1'
#
loop_
_entity.id
_entity.type
_entity.pdbx_description
1 polymer ?
#
loop_
_entity_poly.entity_id
_entity_poly.type
_entity_poly.pdbx_seq_one_letter_code
_entity_poly.pdbx_strand_id
1 'polypeptide(L)'
;MATKTEDKTAADKLAAARNKNLDLAIQQIAKDYGEGAIMRLGGERIVDIDVIPTGNILIDRALGVGGFPRGRVVEVFGPESSGKTTLALTVIAQAQKRDGLAAFIDVEHALDPSYAKRLGVNLDDLLVSQPSSGEEALRICETLVRSNALDVIVLDSVAALVTRAELEGEIGDTTVGAQARLMSAALRKLTSLISKARTCCIFTNQIREKIGVMFGNPE
;
A
#
# COMPACT_ATOMS: atom_id res chain seq x y z
N MET A 1 -10.25 0.77 -61.19
CA MET A 1 -11.03 1.16 -59.99
C MET A 1 -11.61 -0.04 -59.22
N ALA A 2 -11.49 -1.30 -59.68
CA ALA A 2 -12.08 -2.48 -59.02
C ALA A 2 -11.25 -3.07 -57.86
N THR A 3 -9.94 -2.81 -57.77
CA THR A 3 -9.04 -3.46 -56.80
C THR A 3 -9.08 -2.87 -55.38
N LYS A 4 -9.49 -1.60 -55.20
CA LYS A 4 -9.52 -0.95 -53.87
C LYS A 4 -10.69 -1.36 -52.98
N THR A 5 -11.75 -1.95 -53.55
CA THR A 5 -12.97 -2.29 -52.82
C THR A 5 -12.88 -3.68 -52.21
N GLU A 6 -12.17 -4.62 -52.84
CA GLU A 6 -11.96 -6.00 -52.35
C GLU A 6 -10.95 -6.07 -51.19
N ASP A 7 -9.89 -5.25 -51.22
CA ASP A 7 -8.89 -5.16 -50.14
C ASP A 7 -9.50 -4.64 -48.82
N LYS A 8 -10.51 -3.77 -48.90
CA LYS A 8 -11.19 -3.21 -47.72
C LYS A 8 -12.05 -4.26 -47.02
N THR A 9 -12.78 -5.09 -47.78
CA THR A 9 -13.59 -6.19 -47.26
C THR A 9 -12.76 -7.33 -46.68
N ALA A 10 -11.56 -7.59 -47.24
CA ALA A 10 -10.63 -8.56 -46.67
C ALA A 10 -10.03 -8.07 -45.34
N ALA A 11 -9.63 -6.80 -45.27
CA ALA A 11 -9.11 -6.18 -44.05
C ALA A 11 -10.16 -6.14 -42.92
N ASP A 12 -11.42 -5.82 -43.24
CA ASP A 12 -12.52 -5.80 -42.27
C ASP A 12 -12.84 -7.20 -41.73
N LYS A 13 -12.80 -8.23 -42.58
CA LYS A 13 -12.95 -9.63 -42.16
C LYS A 13 -11.81 -10.08 -41.25
N LEU A 14 -10.58 -9.66 -41.54
CA LEU A 14 -9.40 -9.97 -40.72
C LEU A 14 -9.48 -9.31 -39.34
N ALA A 15 -9.93 -8.05 -39.29
CA ALA A 15 -10.15 -7.32 -38.04
C ALA A 15 -11.25 -7.97 -37.19
N ALA A 16 -12.35 -8.41 -37.81
CA ALA A 16 -13.44 -9.13 -37.14
C ALA A 16 -12.97 -10.48 -36.57
N ALA A 17 -12.20 -11.25 -37.32
CA ALA A 17 -11.62 -12.51 -36.85
C ALA A 17 -10.64 -12.31 -35.68
N ARG A 18 -9.82 -11.25 -35.76
CA ARG A 18 -8.89 -10.87 -34.68
C ARG A 18 -9.63 -10.46 -33.40
N ASN A 19 -10.71 -9.68 -33.50
CA ASN A 19 -11.52 -9.32 -32.34
C ASN A 19 -12.22 -10.54 -31.72
N LYS A 20 -12.76 -11.44 -32.54
CA LYS A 20 -13.37 -12.69 -32.05
C LYS A 20 -12.37 -13.56 -31.29
N ASN A 21 -11.15 -13.70 -31.80
CA ASN A 21 -10.09 -14.46 -31.13
C ASN A 21 -9.66 -13.79 -29.81
N LEU A 22 -9.59 -12.46 -29.79
CA LEU A 22 -9.30 -11.71 -28.57
C LEU A 22 -10.40 -11.90 -27.51
N ASP A 23 -11.67 -11.86 -27.90
CA ASP A 23 -12.79 -12.02 -26.97
C ASP A 23 -12.85 -13.46 -26.41
N LEU A 24 -12.53 -14.48 -27.23
CA LEU A 24 -12.39 -15.86 -26.76
C LEU A 24 -11.23 -16.01 -25.76
N ALA A 25 -10.09 -15.38 -26.03
CA ALA A 25 -8.95 -15.38 -25.09
C ALA A 25 -9.31 -14.69 -23.77
N ILE A 26 -10.02 -13.56 -23.82
CA ILE A 26 -10.53 -12.85 -22.64
C ILE A 26 -11.47 -13.74 -21.82
N GLN A 27 -12.42 -14.44 -22.47
CA GLN A 27 -13.35 -15.35 -21.81
C GLN A 27 -12.62 -16.54 -21.17
N GLN A 28 -11.63 -17.11 -21.85
CA GLN A 28 -10.83 -18.22 -21.33
C GLN A 28 -10.04 -17.77 -20.09
N ILE A 29 -9.40 -16.60 -20.13
CA ILE A 29 -8.67 -16.04 -18.99
C ILE A 29 -9.62 -15.77 -17.81
N ALA A 30 -10.81 -15.21 -18.05
CA ALA A 30 -11.80 -14.99 -16.99
C ALA A 30 -12.30 -16.30 -16.37
N LYS A 31 -12.44 -17.37 -17.16
CA LYS A 31 -12.83 -18.70 -16.68
C LYS A 31 -11.74 -19.36 -15.84
N ASP A 32 -10.49 -19.26 -16.28
CA ASP A 32 -9.36 -19.93 -15.62
C ASP A 32 -8.88 -19.20 -14.36
N TYR A 33 -8.99 -17.86 -14.34
CA TYR A 33 -8.40 -17.01 -13.29
C TYR A 33 -9.40 -16.12 -12.54
N GLY A 34 -10.69 -16.19 -12.88
CA GLY A 34 -11.78 -15.46 -12.22
C GLY A 34 -12.23 -14.18 -12.93
N GLU A 35 -13.44 -13.72 -12.61
CA GLU A 35 -13.97 -12.44 -13.12
C GLU A 35 -13.07 -11.28 -12.67
N GLY A 36 -12.54 -10.51 -13.62
CA GLY A 36 -11.61 -9.40 -13.37
C GLY A 36 -10.12 -9.71 -13.60
N ALA A 37 -9.75 -10.96 -13.92
CA ALA A 37 -8.38 -11.32 -14.29
C ALA A 37 -7.87 -10.60 -15.55
N ILE A 38 -8.78 -10.21 -16.44
CA ILE A 38 -8.49 -9.38 -17.61
C ILE A 38 -9.70 -8.49 -17.92
N MET A 39 -9.45 -7.19 -18.14
CA MET A 39 -10.50 -6.21 -18.44
C MET A 39 -9.99 -5.20 -19.46
N ARG A 40 -10.89 -4.67 -20.29
CA ARG A 40 -10.56 -3.55 -21.19
C ARG A 40 -10.50 -2.27 -20.35
N LEU A 41 -9.34 -1.62 -20.30
CA LEU A 41 -9.09 -0.45 -19.47
C LEU A 41 -10.01 0.76 -19.78
N GLY A 42 -10.48 0.87 -21.04
CA GLY A 42 -11.37 1.95 -21.48
C GLY A 42 -12.87 1.67 -21.36
N GLY A 43 -13.28 0.51 -20.81
CA GLY A 43 -14.68 0.27 -20.47
C GLY A 43 -15.05 1.10 -19.23
N GLU A 44 -16.26 1.66 -19.19
CA GLU A 44 -16.80 2.70 -18.28
C GLU A 44 -16.69 2.48 -16.75
N ARG A 45 -15.90 1.53 -16.26
CA ARG A 45 -15.48 1.52 -14.86
C ARG A 45 -14.18 2.30 -14.73
N ILE A 46 -14.30 3.62 -14.60
CA ILE A 46 -13.39 4.32 -13.69
C ILE A 46 -13.56 3.57 -12.37
N VAL A 47 -12.55 2.79 -11.96
CA VAL A 47 -12.60 2.12 -10.68
C VAL A 47 -12.57 3.23 -9.65
N ASP A 48 -13.72 3.58 -9.08
CA ASP A 48 -13.79 4.56 -8.00
C ASP A 48 -12.84 4.08 -6.90
N ILE A 49 -11.74 4.82 -6.76
CA ILE A 49 -10.74 4.53 -5.75
C ILE A 49 -11.32 5.07 -4.46
N ASP A 50 -11.81 4.17 -3.64
CA ASP A 50 -12.26 4.47 -2.30
C ASP A 50 -11.06 4.92 -1.45
N VAL A 51 -11.25 6.00 -0.69
CA VAL A 51 -10.18 6.72 -0.01
C VAL A 51 -10.54 7.05 1.44
N ILE A 52 -9.50 7.13 2.26
CA ILE A 52 -9.55 7.66 3.62
C ILE A 52 -8.87 9.04 3.60
N PRO A 53 -9.59 10.14 3.88
CA PRO A 53 -8.99 11.46 3.95
C PRO A 53 -7.88 11.50 4.97
N THR A 54 -6.90 12.33 4.70
CA THR A 54 -5.73 12.47 5.57
C THR A 54 -6.03 13.31 6.81
N GLY A 55 -7.14 14.05 6.80
CA GLY A 55 -7.46 15.06 7.80
C GLY A 55 -6.82 16.42 7.48
N ASN A 56 -6.10 16.52 6.36
CA ASN A 56 -5.53 17.75 5.86
C ASN A 56 -6.02 18.03 4.43
N ILE A 57 -6.82 19.09 4.28
CA ILE A 57 -7.44 19.45 3.00
C ILE A 57 -6.42 19.73 1.88
N LEU A 58 -5.23 20.23 2.22
CA LEU A 58 -4.19 20.51 1.22
C LEU A 58 -3.58 19.22 0.70
N ILE A 59 -3.36 18.24 1.57
CA ILE A 59 -2.85 16.92 1.18
C ILE A 59 -3.91 16.19 0.35
N ASP A 60 -5.15 16.15 0.81
CA ASP A 60 -6.25 15.49 0.09
C ASP A 60 -6.44 16.07 -1.33
N ARG A 61 -6.33 17.39 -1.46
CA ARG A 61 -6.35 18.07 -2.75
C ARG A 61 -5.13 17.75 -3.61
N ALA A 62 -3.93 17.73 -3.03
CA ALA A 62 -2.69 17.43 -3.75
C ALA A 62 -2.66 15.98 -4.28
N LEU A 63 -3.26 15.04 -3.55
CA LEU A 63 -3.40 13.65 -3.98
C LEU A 63 -4.36 13.48 -5.17
N GLY A 64 -5.23 14.46 -5.45
CA GLY A 64 -6.19 14.46 -6.57
C GLY A 64 -7.37 13.50 -6.42
N VAL A 65 -7.26 12.51 -5.53
CA VAL A 65 -8.31 11.51 -5.22
C VAL A 65 -9.01 11.79 -3.88
N GLY A 66 -8.58 12.80 -3.12
CA GLY A 66 -9.24 13.22 -1.88
C GLY A 66 -8.82 12.47 -0.61
N GLY A 67 -7.77 11.64 -0.67
CA GLY A 67 -7.26 10.94 0.50
C GLY A 67 -6.33 9.77 0.14
N PHE A 68 -5.98 8.98 1.15
CA PHE A 68 -5.19 7.77 0.96
C PHE A 68 -6.05 6.62 0.41
N PRO A 69 -5.61 5.96 -0.67
CA PRO A 69 -6.39 4.92 -1.32
C PRO A 69 -6.44 3.64 -0.49
N ARG A 70 -7.63 3.06 -0.39
CA ARG A 70 -7.86 1.73 0.18
C ARG A 70 -7.30 0.64 -0.73
N GLY A 71 -6.88 -0.47 -0.12
CA GLY A 71 -6.29 -1.59 -0.83
C GLY A 71 -4.90 -1.30 -1.41
N ARG A 72 -4.19 -0.30 -0.86
CA ARG A 72 -2.87 0.12 -1.31
C ARG A 72 -1.93 0.30 -0.13
N VAL A 73 -0.64 0.21 -0.44
CA VAL A 73 0.45 0.62 0.45
C VAL A 73 0.72 2.10 0.18
N VAL A 74 0.81 2.89 1.26
CA VAL A 74 1.20 4.30 1.25
C VAL A 74 2.47 4.44 2.09
N GLU A 75 3.47 5.12 1.57
CA GLU A 75 4.68 5.45 2.32
C GLU A 75 4.67 6.93 2.70
N VAL A 76 4.90 7.22 3.99
CA VAL A 76 5.07 8.58 4.52
C VAL A 76 6.48 8.67 5.09
N PHE A 77 7.39 9.29 4.34
CA PHE A 77 8.79 9.41 4.75
C PHE A 77 9.18 10.88 4.96
N GLY A 78 10.19 11.08 5.79
CA GLY A 78 10.69 12.42 6.10
C GLY A 78 11.66 12.43 7.29
N PRO A 79 12.24 13.60 7.59
CA PRO A 79 13.10 13.76 8.76
C PRO A 79 12.40 13.39 10.07
N GLU A 80 13.17 13.20 11.12
CA GLU A 80 12.59 13.04 12.45
C GLU A 80 11.81 14.28 12.87
N SER A 81 10.72 14.05 13.60
CA SER A 81 9.78 15.11 14.02
C SER A 81 9.11 15.90 12.87
N SER A 82 9.18 15.43 11.62
CA SER A 82 8.50 16.09 10.47
C SER A 82 6.97 15.91 10.44
N GLY A 83 6.40 15.15 11.37
CA GLY A 83 4.96 14.93 11.49
C GLY A 83 4.43 13.65 10.83
N LYS A 84 5.31 12.68 10.50
CA LYS A 84 4.95 11.37 9.93
C LYS A 84 3.86 10.65 10.74
N THR A 85 4.12 10.43 12.02
CA THR A 85 3.20 9.78 12.96
C THR A 85 1.93 10.63 13.17
N THR A 86 2.05 11.95 13.24
CA THR A 86 0.89 12.85 13.33
C THR A 86 -0.04 12.66 12.14
N LEU A 87 0.48 12.63 10.90
CA LEU A 87 -0.32 12.39 9.70
C LEU A 87 -0.97 11.00 9.69
N ALA A 88 -0.23 9.98 10.12
CA ALA A 88 -0.77 8.62 10.22
C ALA A 88 -1.92 8.53 11.24
N LEU A 89 -1.76 9.17 12.40
CA LEU A 89 -2.80 9.25 13.44
C LEU A 89 -4.03 10.05 12.98
N THR A 90 -3.86 11.12 12.18
CA THR A 90 -5.01 11.84 11.63
C THR A 90 -5.78 11.01 10.60
N VAL A 91 -5.08 10.20 9.78
CA VAL A 91 -5.75 9.24 8.87
C VAL A 91 -6.54 8.20 9.66
N ILE A 92 -5.98 7.65 10.75
CA ILE A 92 -6.68 6.75 11.67
C ILE A 92 -7.95 7.42 12.22
N ALA A 93 -7.84 8.64 12.71
CA ALA A 93 -8.99 9.39 13.23
C ALA A 93 -10.08 9.60 12.15
N GLN A 94 -9.69 9.84 10.90
CA GLN A 94 -10.64 9.97 9.78
C GLN A 94 -11.30 8.63 9.41
N ALA A 95 -10.58 7.52 9.50
CA ALA A 95 -11.14 6.18 9.30
C ALA A 95 -12.18 5.86 10.39
N GLN A 96 -11.83 6.06 11.65
CA GLN A 96 -12.70 5.79 12.80
C GLN A 96 -13.96 6.67 12.80
N LYS A 97 -13.86 7.94 12.39
CA LYS A 97 -15.02 8.84 12.22
C LYS A 97 -16.04 8.36 11.19
N ARG A 98 -15.68 7.36 10.38
CA ARG A 98 -16.51 6.75 9.33
C ARG A 98 -16.81 5.30 9.66
N ASP A 99 -16.84 4.98 10.95
CA ASP A 99 -17.10 3.65 11.51
C ASP A 99 -16.09 2.57 11.05
N GLY A 100 -14.91 3.00 10.58
CA GLY A 100 -13.83 2.12 10.16
C GLY A 100 -12.94 1.68 11.32
N LEU A 101 -12.36 0.49 11.19
CA LEU A 101 -11.43 -0.08 12.17
C LEU A 101 -9.98 0.22 11.80
N ALA A 102 -9.16 0.48 12.81
CA ALA A 102 -7.76 0.85 12.64
C ALA A 102 -6.83 0.01 13.51
N ALA A 103 -5.62 -0.22 13.01
CA ALA A 103 -4.53 -0.80 13.78
C ALA A 103 -3.24 0.02 13.65
N PHE A 104 -2.47 0.06 14.73
CA PHE A 104 -1.19 0.73 14.82
C PHE A 104 -0.13 -0.26 15.30
N ILE A 105 0.85 -0.54 14.45
CA ILE A 105 2.01 -1.39 14.76
C ILE A 105 3.16 -0.44 15.11
N ASP A 106 3.35 -0.25 16.41
CA ASP A 106 4.35 0.64 17.01
C ASP A 106 5.68 -0.12 17.17
N VAL A 107 6.48 -0.10 16.11
CA VAL A 107 7.82 -0.70 16.06
C VAL A 107 8.84 0.24 16.73
N GLU A 108 8.61 1.55 16.72
CA GLU A 108 9.47 2.53 17.39
C GLU A 108 9.23 2.61 18.91
N HIS A 109 8.18 1.98 19.42
CA HIS A 109 7.77 2.05 20.83
C HIS A 109 7.57 3.50 21.33
N ALA A 110 7.09 4.38 20.45
CA ALA A 110 7.06 5.83 20.65
C ALA A 110 5.64 6.43 20.62
N LEU A 111 4.61 5.61 20.49
CA LEU A 111 3.23 6.10 20.44
C LEU A 111 2.80 6.71 21.79
N ASP A 112 2.39 7.98 21.79
CA ASP A 112 1.75 8.65 22.94
C ASP A 112 0.21 8.60 22.82
N PRO A 113 -0.49 7.81 23.67
CA PRO A 113 -1.95 7.72 23.64
C PRO A 113 -2.64 9.07 23.91
N SER A 114 -2.06 9.90 24.78
CA SER A 114 -2.62 11.21 25.11
C SER A 114 -2.59 12.17 23.92
N TYR A 115 -1.55 12.08 23.09
CA TYR A 115 -1.43 12.84 21.85
C TYR A 115 -2.37 12.30 20.77
N ALA A 116 -2.44 10.98 20.59
CA ALA A 116 -3.37 10.34 19.66
C ALA A 116 -4.83 10.73 19.95
N LYS A 117 -5.24 10.71 21.23
CA LYS A 117 -6.59 11.16 21.64
C LYS A 117 -6.86 12.62 21.30
N ARG A 118 -5.88 13.50 21.48
CA ARG A 118 -5.99 14.93 21.12
C ARG A 118 -6.15 15.14 19.61
N LEU A 119 -5.58 14.25 18.78
CA LEU A 119 -5.79 14.25 17.33
C LEU A 119 -7.14 13.66 16.90
N GLY A 120 -7.94 13.16 17.84
CA GLY A 120 -9.28 12.63 17.59
C GLY A 120 -9.33 11.14 17.28
N VAL A 121 -8.26 10.39 17.61
CA VAL A 121 -8.26 8.93 17.57
C VAL A 121 -9.12 8.39 18.71
N ASN A 122 -10.02 7.47 18.39
CA ASN A 122 -10.71 6.66 19.40
C ASN A 122 -9.76 5.58 19.92
N LEU A 123 -9.27 5.74 21.15
CA LEU A 123 -8.33 4.81 21.75
C LEU A 123 -8.98 3.47 22.15
N ASP A 124 -10.28 3.47 22.45
CA ASP A 124 -10.97 2.27 22.92
C ASP A 124 -11.09 1.21 21.80
N ASP A 125 -11.18 1.68 20.54
CA ASP A 125 -11.30 0.85 19.35
C ASP A 125 -10.01 0.70 18.54
N LEU A 126 -8.92 1.39 18.93
CA LEU A 126 -7.65 1.30 18.22
C LEU A 126 -6.88 0.03 18.63
N LEU A 127 -6.64 -0.86 17.67
CA LEU A 127 -5.74 -2.00 17.90
C LEU A 127 -4.29 -1.52 17.91
N VAL A 128 -3.55 -1.79 18.99
CA VAL A 128 -2.12 -1.44 19.09
C VAL A 128 -1.29 -2.71 19.26
N SER A 129 -0.17 -2.80 18.54
CA SER A 129 0.80 -3.88 18.68
C SER A 129 2.21 -3.30 18.80
N GLN A 130 2.98 -3.82 19.76
CA GLN A 130 4.39 -3.49 19.98
C GLN A 130 5.23 -4.77 19.75
N PRO A 131 5.59 -5.07 18.49
CA PRO A 131 6.30 -6.30 18.13
C PRO A 131 7.75 -6.28 18.62
N SER A 132 8.33 -7.46 18.86
CA SER A 132 9.72 -7.60 19.31
C SER A 132 10.72 -7.71 18.14
N SER A 133 10.25 -7.93 16.90
CA SER A 133 11.12 -7.96 15.71
C SER A 133 10.38 -7.53 14.44
N GLY A 134 11.13 -7.20 13.39
CA GLY A 134 10.59 -6.83 12.09
C GLY A 134 9.78 -7.95 11.44
N GLU A 135 10.20 -9.22 11.60
CA GLU A 135 9.43 -10.37 11.12
C GLU A 135 8.10 -10.49 11.86
N GLU A 136 8.08 -10.24 13.17
CA GLU A 136 6.86 -10.25 13.96
C GLU A 136 5.91 -9.13 13.53
N ALA A 137 6.42 -7.90 13.38
CA ALA A 137 5.65 -6.75 12.91
C ALA A 137 4.94 -7.05 11.57
N LEU A 138 5.68 -7.61 10.61
CA LEU A 138 5.15 -7.93 9.29
C LEU A 138 4.17 -9.11 9.30
N ARG A 139 4.35 -10.11 10.19
CA ARG A 139 3.38 -11.20 10.39
C ARG A 139 2.08 -10.71 11.02
N ILE A 140 2.18 -9.79 11.98
CA ILE A 140 1.00 -9.15 12.58
C ILE A 140 0.26 -8.36 11.51
N CYS A 141 0.96 -7.53 10.74
CA CYS A 141 0.39 -6.84 9.59
C CYS A 141 -0.30 -7.80 8.61
N GLU A 142 0.35 -8.91 8.23
CA GLU A 142 -0.26 -9.92 7.35
C GLU A 142 -1.55 -10.51 7.93
N THR A 143 -1.55 -10.86 9.22
CA THR A 143 -2.70 -11.45 9.90
C THR A 143 -3.87 -10.48 9.95
N LEU A 144 -3.59 -9.22 10.29
CA LEU A 144 -4.55 -8.14 10.35
C LEU A 144 -5.17 -7.87 8.96
N VAL A 145 -4.37 -7.80 7.91
CA VAL A 145 -4.87 -7.65 6.52
C VAL A 145 -5.75 -8.84 6.13
N ARG A 146 -5.35 -10.07 6.46
CA ARG A 146 -6.12 -11.29 6.13
C ARG A 146 -7.48 -11.37 6.80
N SER A 147 -7.69 -10.66 7.92
CA SER A 147 -8.99 -10.59 8.57
C SER A 147 -10.05 -9.92 7.68
N ASN A 148 -9.63 -9.07 6.73
CA ASN A 148 -10.48 -8.19 5.92
C ASN A 148 -11.39 -7.27 6.76
N ALA A 149 -11.08 -7.07 8.05
CA ALA A 149 -11.89 -6.27 8.96
C ALA A 149 -11.38 -4.83 9.11
N LEU A 150 -10.10 -4.57 8.77
CA LEU A 150 -9.44 -3.30 9.02
C LEU A 150 -9.44 -2.39 7.80
N ASP A 151 -9.79 -1.13 8.04
CA ASP A 151 -9.79 -0.06 7.05
C ASP A 151 -8.40 0.53 6.87
N VAL A 152 -7.66 0.71 7.96
CA VAL A 152 -6.31 1.26 7.97
C VAL A 152 -5.39 0.52 8.93
N ILE A 153 -4.16 0.26 8.49
CA ILE A 153 -3.08 -0.27 9.32
C ILE A 153 -1.88 0.66 9.16
N VAL A 154 -1.36 1.17 10.26
CA VAL A 154 -0.12 1.95 10.30
C VAL A 154 1.01 1.07 10.83
N LEU A 155 2.16 1.08 10.16
CA LEU A 155 3.41 0.53 10.66
C LEU A 155 4.40 1.67 10.87
N ASP A 156 4.73 1.94 12.13
CA ASP A 156 5.59 3.06 12.55
C ASP A 156 6.83 2.52 13.29
N SER A 157 8.01 2.40 12.68
CA SER A 157 8.36 2.73 11.29
C SER A 157 9.15 1.61 10.60
N VAL A 158 9.27 1.71 9.27
CA VAL A 158 10.08 0.79 8.47
C VAL A 158 11.53 0.78 8.94
N ALA A 159 12.07 1.94 9.30
CA ALA A 159 13.47 2.07 9.72
C ALA A 159 13.78 1.24 10.98
N ALA A 160 12.78 1.01 11.83
CA ALA A 160 12.87 0.22 13.06
C ALA A 160 12.60 -1.29 12.85
N LEU A 161 12.34 -1.76 11.62
CA LEU A 161 12.16 -3.19 11.34
C LEU A 161 13.49 -3.94 11.37
N VAL A 162 13.98 -4.22 12.57
CA VAL A 162 15.21 -4.98 12.85
C VAL A 162 14.89 -6.47 12.86
N THR A 163 15.70 -7.28 12.17
CA THR A 163 15.50 -8.73 12.12
C THR A 163 15.86 -9.40 13.45
N ARG A 164 15.31 -10.58 13.74
CA ARG A 164 15.70 -11.34 14.96
C ARG A 164 17.20 -11.62 15.00
N ALA A 165 17.78 -11.98 13.86
CA ALA A 165 19.21 -12.23 13.75
C ALA A 165 20.05 -10.98 14.06
N GLU A 166 19.57 -9.78 13.73
CA GLU A 166 20.22 -8.52 14.12
C GLU A 166 20.06 -8.20 15.61
N LEU A 167 18.90 -8.52 16.20
CA LEU A 167 18.66 -8.30 17.64
C LEU A 167 19.47 -9.25 18.53
N GLU A 168 19.70 -10.48 18.07
CA GLU A 168 20.50 -11.50 18.77
C GLU A 168 22.01 -11.32 18.53
N GLY A 169 22.40 -10.54 17.51
CA GLY A 169 23.78 -10.23 17.19
C GLY A 169 24.40 -9.19 18.12
N GLU A 170 25.71 -8.97 17.96
CA GLU A 170 26.44 -7.95 18.72
C GLU A 170 26.44 -6.59 17.99
N ILE A 171 26.55 -5.51 18.76
CA ILE A 171 26.69 -4.17 18.19
C ILE A 171 27.98 -4.11 17.37
N GLY A 172 27.85 -3.90 16.06
CA GLY A 172 28.98 -3.88 15.11
C GLY A 172 28.98 -5.05 14.14
N ASP A 173 28.14 -6.06 14.35
CA ASP A 173 27.95 -7.14 13.39
C ASP A 173 27.38 -6.61 12.08
N THR A 174 27.95 -7.08 10.96
CA THR A 174 27.52 -6.64 9.63
C THR A 174 26.29 -7.41 9.17
N THR A 175 25.15 -6.73 9.10
CA THR A 175 23.88 -7.31 8.63
C THR A 175 23.35 -6.59 7.38
N VAL A 176 24.27 -6.34 6.44
CA VAL A 176 24.00 -5.52 5.26
C VAL A 176 22.76 -6.01 4.49
N GLY A 177 21.77 -5.14 4.40
CA GLY A 177 20.54 -5.35 3.62
C GLY A 177 19.55 -6.37 4.21
N ALA A 178 19.66 -6.75 5.48
CA ALA A 178 18.72 -7.68 6.10
C ALA A 178 17.27 -7.14 6.08
N GLN A 179 17.08 -5.89 6.52
CA GLN A 179 15.79 -5.19 6.45
C GLN A 179 15.23 -5.12 5.02
N ALA A 180 16.06 -4.79 4.02
CA ALA A 180 15.63 -4.71 2.63
C ALA A 180 15.15 -6.06 2.08
N ARG A 181 15.84 -7.16 2.44
CA ARG A 181 15.42 -8.53 2.08
C ARG A 181 14.11 -8.91 2.77
N LEU A 182 13.98 -8.60 4.06
CA LEU A 182 12.76 -8.84 4.83
C LEU A 182 11.55 -8.12 4.20
N MET A 183 11.68 -6.82 3.93
CA MET A 183 10.64 -6.01 3.30
C MET A 183 10.28 -6.52 1.90
N SER A 184 11.28 -6.85 1.07
CA SER A 184 11.06 -7.38 -0.27
C SER A 184 10.29 -8.71 -0.27
N ALA A 185 10.56 -9.58 0.71
CA ALA A 185 9.84 -10.84 0.86
C ALA A 185 8.41 -10.61 1.34
N ALA A 186 8.21 -9.72 2.33
CA ALA A 186 6.91 -9.44 2.91
C ALA A 186 5.97 -8.71 1.94
N LEU A 187 6.42 -7.62 1.31
CA LEU A 187 5.59 -6.83 0.39
C LEU A 187 5.14 -7.62 -0.83
N ARG A 188 5.96 -8.56 -1.31
CA ARG A 188 5.59 -9.46 -2.42
C ARG A 188 4.32 -10.26 -2.13
N LYS A 189 4.09 -10.61 -0.86
CA LYS A 189 2.91 -11.33 -0.40
C LYS A 189 1.79 -10.36 -0.01
N LEU A 190 2.12 -9.35 0.81
CA LEU A 190 1.19 -8.39 1.39
C LEU A 190 0.44 -7.59 0.34
N THR A 191 1.08 -7.13 -0.74
CA THR A 191 0.45 -6.25 -1.74
C THR A 191 -0.85 -6.85 -2.30
N SER A 192 -0.85 -8.15 -2.59
CA SER A 192 -2.03 -8.86 -3.10
C SER A 192 -3.13 -9.01 -2.05
N LEU A 193 -2.77 -9.20 -0.79
CA LEU A 193 -3.71 -9.35 0.32
C LEU A 193 -4.35 -8.00 0.67
N ILE A 194 -3.54 -6.95 0.73
CA ILE A 194 -3.96 -5.56 0.99
C ILE A 194 -5.01 -5.14 -0.03
N SER A 195 -4.74 -5.38 -1.32
CA SER A 195 -5.68 -5.07 -2.40
C SER A 195 -7.03 -5.77 -2.24
N LYS A 196 -7.02 -7.07 -1.90
CA LYS A 196 -8.25 -7.86 -1.68
C LYS A 196 -9.01 -7.44 -0.43
N ALA A 197 -8.30 -7.12 0.64
CA ALA A 197 -8.87 -6.69 1.92
C ALA A 197 -9.42 -5.26 1.88
N ARG A 198 -9.03 -4.46 0.88
CA ARG A 198 -9.32 -3.02 0.80
C ARG A 198 -8.83 -2.23 2.02
N THR A 199 -7.80 -2.73 2.69
CA THR A 199 -7.11 -2.04 3.78
C THR A 199 -6.12 -1.03 3.23
N CYS A 200 -6.08 0.18 3.78
CA CYS A 200 -5.01 1.14 3.52
C CYS A 200 -3.84 0.84 4.47
N CYS A 201 -2.67 0.45 3.95
CA CYS A 201 -1.50 0.18 4.78
C CYS A 201 -0.51 1.33 4.67
N ILE A 202 -0.31 2.07 5.76
CA ILE A 202 0.59 3.21 5.84
C ILE A 202 1.89 2.75 6.50
N PHE A 203 3.00 2.96 5.82
CA PHE A 203 4.34 2.69 6.33
C PHE A 203 5.02 4.04 6.52
N THR A 204 5.43 4.35 7.74
CA THR A 204 6.29 5.52 7.96
C THR A 204 7.75 5.12 7.74
N ASN A 205 8.56 6.06 7.29
CA ASN A 205 9.98 5.81 7.07
C ASN A 205 10.81 7.05 7.35
N GLN A 206 12.10 6.86 7.55
CA GLN A 206 13.06 7.93 7.81
C GLN A 206 13.97 8.12 6.61
N ILE A 207 14.38 9.37 6.35
CA ILE A 207 15.38 9.66 5.32
C ILE A 207 16.75 9.15 5.80
N ARG A 208 17.50 8.51 4.90
CA ARG A 208 18.90 8.13 5.12
C ARG A 208 19.76 8.69 4.00
N GLU A 209 20.83 9.38 4.34
CA GLU A 209 21.79 9.87 3.35
C GLU A 209 22.63 8.71 2.79
N LYS A 210 22.83 8.70 1.47
CA LYS A 210 23.75 7.77 0.81
C LYS A 210 25.18 8.29 0.96
N ILE A 211 25.98 7.62 1.78
CA ILE A 211 27.42 7.91 1.93
C ILE A 211 28.11 7.69 0.57
N GLY A 212 28.73 8.73 0.01
CA GLY A 212 29.56 8.66 -1.22
C GLY A 212 28.95 9.24 -2.50
N VAL A 213 27.78 9.88 -2.45
CA VAL A 213 27.20 10.58 -3.62
C VAL A 213 27.77 12.00 -3.71
N MET A 214 28.68 12.24 -4.67
CA MET A 214 29.24 13.59 -4.91
C MET A 214 28.38 14.47 -5.85
N PHE A 215 27.41 13.91 -6.56
CA PHE A 215 26.49 14.64 -7.44
C PHE A 215 25.12 13.95 -7.52
N GLY A 216 24.03 14.72 -7.38
CA GLY A 216 22.63 14.23 -7.40
C GLY A 216 21.88 14.55 -6.10
N ASN A 217 20.65 14.03 -5.95
CA ASN A 217 19.96 14.04 -4.66
C ASN A 217 20.63 12.98 -3.75
N PRO A 218 21.23 13.35 -2.61
CA PRO A 218 21.88 12.42 -1.68
C PRO A 218 20.89 11.56 -0.87
N GLU A 219 19.58 11.86 -0.99
CA GLU A 219 18.46 11.14 -0.39
C GLU A 219 18.05 9.87 -1.18
#